data_AF-A0A239HEL4-F1
#
_entry.id   AF-A0A239HEL4-F1
#
_cell.length_a   1.000
_cell.length_b   1.000
_cell.length_c   1.000
_cell.angle_alpha   90.00
_cell.angle_beta   90.00
_cell.angle_gamma   90.00
#
_symmetry.space_group_name_H-M   'P 1'
#
loop_
_entity.id
_entity.type
_entity.pdbx_description
1 polymer ?
#
loop_
_entity_poly.entity_id
_entity_poly.type
_entity_poly.pdbx_seq_one_letter_code
_entity_poly.pdbx_strand_id
1 'polypeptide(L)'
;MPGWTRRHLLQGGGLAQGTGLLRVAAATTTGLPTAGGAPADSAFWRSVAAQYDVTQQVTQLENGNWVMMARPVLAEHQRQQARVNAETSFYARRSFGPDVKRVVEQVAGLIGCGLDEITLTRNATEALLAALRHMAG
;
A
#
# COMPACT_ATOMS: atom_id res chain seq x y z
N MET A 1 25.42 -27.08 38.64
CA MET A 1 24.97 -26.09 37.64
C MET A 1 24.88 -26.79 36.29
N PRO A 2 23.69 -27.25 35.86
CA PRO A 2 23.55 -28.04 34.65
C PRO A 2 23.43 -27.13 33.41
N GLY A 3 24.32 -27.36 32.44
CA GLY A 3 24.38 -26.64 31.18
C GLY A 3 23.23 -26.98 30.23
N TRP A 4 22.68 -25.95 29.59
CA TRP A 4 21.57 -26.07 28.67
C TRP A 4 22.07 -26.58 27.31
N THR A 5 21.68 -27.79 26.93
CA THR A 5 22.07 -28.43 25.66
C THR A 5 20.89 -28.35 24.68
N ARG A 6 21.20 -28.18 23.38
CA ARG A 6 20.32 -27.90 22.21
C ARG A 6 19.20 -28.92 21.89
N ARG A 7 18.66 -29.66 22.86
CA ARG A 7 17.66 -30.72 22.62
C ARG A 7 16.32 -30.51 23.33
N HIS A 8 15.97 -29.28 23.68
CA HIS A 8 14.73 -28.96 24.42
C HIS A 8 13.91 -27.81 23.83
N LEU A 9 13.69 -27.81 22.51
CA LEU A 9 12.73 -26.84 21.95
C LEU A 9 11.96 -27.33 20.72
N LEU A 10 11.46 -28.57 20.76
CA LEU A 10 10.43 -29.02 19.82
C LEU A 10 9.51 -30.03 20.49
N GLN A 11 8.62 -29.59 21.40
CA GLN A 11 7.35 -30.29 21.71
C GLN A 11 6.31 -29.30 22.22
N GLY A 12 5.13 -29.31 21.60
CA GLY A 12 3.97 -28.46 21.87
C GLY A 12 3.68 -27.60 20.62
N GLY A 13 2.93 -28.03 19.61
CA GLY A 13 1.66 -28.75 19.68
C GLY A 13 0.53 -27.73 19.65
N GLY A 14 0.00 -27.42 18.46
CA GLY A 14 -1.15 -26.53 18.30
C GLY A 14 -1.26 -25.89 16.92
N LEU A 15 -1.93 -26.56 16.00
CA LEU A 15 -2.45 -25.97 14.77
C LEU A 15 -3.51 -24.92 15.14
N ALA A 16 -3.17 -23.64 15.08
CA ALA A 16 -4.16 -22.58 14.91
C ALA A 16 -4.01 -22.05 13.48
N GLN A 17 -4.84 -22.59 12.58
CA GLN A 17 -5.08 -21.99 11.28
C GLN A 17 -5.79 -20.64 11.50
N GLY A 18 -4.98 -19.61 11.74
CA GLY A 18 -5.43 -18.23 11.77
C GLY A 18 -5.37 -17.63 10.37
N THR A 19 -6.15 -18.16 9.43
CA THR A 19 -6.44 -17.42 8.18
C THR A 19 -7.43 -16.31 8.48
N GLY A 20 -6.99 -15.35 9.31
CA GLY A 20 -7.58 -14.03 9.35
C GLY A 20 -7.15 -13.32 8.07
N LEU A 21 -7.87 -13.54 6.98
CA LEU A 21 -7.84 -12.60 5.87
C LEU A 21 -8.39 -11.29 6.42
N LEU A 22 -7.49 -10.42 6.85
CA LEU A 22 -7.82 -9.05 7.18
C LEU A 22 -8.40 -8.45 5.91
N ARG A 23 -9.73 -8.31 5.86
CA ARG A 23 -10.40 -7.53 4.82
C ARG A 23 -9.92 -6.10 4.97
N VAL A 24 -8.89 -5.77 4.22
CA VAL A 24 -8.60 -4.39 3.87
C VAL A 24 -9.89 -3.88 3.25
N ALA A 25 -10.40 -2.77 3.78
CA ALA A 25 -11.39 -1.98 3.07
C ALA A 25 -10.70 -1.50 1.78
N ALA A 26 -10.72 -2.34 0.76
CA ALA A 26 -10.48 -1.89 -0.59
C ALA A 26 -11.51 -0.79 -0.80
N ALA A 27 -11.05 0.42 -1.15
CA ALA A 27 -11.94 1.37 -1.79
C ALA A 27 -12.65 0.56 -2.88
N THR A 28 -13.97 0.40 -2.76
CA THR A 28 -14.71 -0.53 -3.61
C THR A 28 -14.48 -0.10 -5.04
N THR A 29 -13.58 -0.79 -5.74
CA THR A 29 -13.37 -0.67 -7.18
C THR A 29 -14.49 -1.46 -7.84
N THR A 30 -15.73 -1.04 -7.57
CA THR A 30 -16.93 -1.67 -8.11
C THR A 30 -16.83 -1.60 -9.63
N GLY A 31 -16.58 -2.74 -10.27
CA GLY A 31 -16.55 -2.87 -11.73
C GLY A 31 -15.17 -2.86 -12.40
N LEU A 32 -14.05 -2.82 -11.68
CA LEU A 32 -12.75 -3.04 -12.31
C LEU A 32 -12.46 -4.55 -12.45
N PRO A 33 -12.03 -5.03 -13.63
CA PRO A 33 -11.67 -6.43 -13.83
C PRO A 33 -10.52 -6.82 -12.89
N THR A 34 -10.62 -8.01 -12.31
CA THR A 34 -9.70 -8.51 -11.26
C THR A 34 -8.34 -8.94 -11.80
N ALA A 35 -8.22 -9.07 -13.12
CA ALA A 35 -6.97 -9.30 -13.85
C ALA A 35 -6.74 -8.15 -14.83
N GLY A 36 -5.48 -7.80 -15.08
CA GLY A 36 -5.12 -6.80 -16.09
C GLY A 36 -5.59 -7.23 -17.47
N GLY A 37 -6.16 -6.29 -18.23
CA GLY A 37 -6.58 -6.54 -19.61
C GLY A 37 -5.38 -6.64 -20.55
N ALA A 38 -5.52 -7.44 -21.61
CA ALA A 38 -4.56 -7.45 -22.69
C ALA A 38 -4.45 -6.05 -23.33
N PRO A 39 -3.31 -5.67 -23.94
CA PRO A 39 -3.16 -4.36 -24.58
C PRO A 39 -4.27 -4.04 -25.60
N ALA A 40 -4.79 -5.04 -26.30
CA ALA A 40 -5.86 -4.89 -27.28
C ALA A 40 -7.29 -4.87 -26.68
N ASP A 41 -7.46 -5.14 -25.39
CA ASP A 41 -8.78 -5.22 -24.73
C ASP A 41 -9.36 -3.82 -24.47
N SER A 42 -10.02 -3.29 -25.51
CA SER A 42 -10.61 -1.96 -25.44
C SER A 42 -11.74 -1.86 -24.41
N ALA A 43 -12.43 -2.97 -24.07
CA ALA A 43 -13.50 -2.95 -23.07
C ALA A 43 -12.92 -2.79 -21.66
N PHE A 44 -11.85 -3.52 -21.35
CA PHE A 44 -11.07 -3.35 -20.14
C PHE A 44 -10.56 -1.91 -20.01
N TRP A 45 -9.87 -1.38 -21.02
CA TRP A 45 -9.27 -0.05 -20.94
C TRP A 45 -10.31 1.07 -20.82
N ARG A 46 -11.49 0.93 -21.44
CA ARG A 46 -12.62 1.85 -21.20
C ARG A 46 -13.10 1.83 -19.75
N SER A 47 -13.13 0.67 -19.09
CA SER A 47 -13.50 0.56 -17.68
C SER A 47 -12.50 1.24 -16.74
N VAL A 48 -11.20 1.18 -17.09
CA VAL A 48 -10.13 1.86 -16.36
C VAL A 48 -10.23 3.37 -16.58
N ALA A 49 -10.38 3.82 -17.83
CA ALA A 49 -10.51 5.24 -18.16
C ALA A 49 -11.71 5.88 -17.46
N ALA A 50 -12.83 5.15 -17.33
CA ALA A 50 -14.02 5.61 -16.62
C ALA A 50 -13.78 5.89 -15.12
N GLN A 51 -12.64 5.52 -14.54
CA GLN A 51 -12.29 5.85 -13.16
C GLN A 51 -11.68 7.26 -12.99
N TYR A 52 -11.45 7.99 -14.07
CA TYR A 52 -10.77 9.30 -14.04
C TYR A 52 -11.64 10.39 -14.66
N ASP A 53 -11.71 11.54 -13.99
CA ASP A 53 -12.47 12.72 -14.45
C ASP A 53 -11.54 13.66 -15.24
N VAL A 54 -11.08 13.23 -16.41
CA VAL A 54 -10.14 13.99 -17.24
C VAL A 54 -10.80 15.15 -17.98
N THR A 55 -10.06 16.23 -18.18
CA THR A 55 -10.48 17.34 -19.06
C THR A 55 -10.63 16.86 -20.51
N GLN A 56 -11.65 17.36 -21.21
CA GLN A 56 -11.87 17.11 -22.64
C GLN A 56 -11.20 18.17 -23.53
N GLN A 57 -10.50 19.13 -22.93
CA GLN A 57 -9.83 20.22 -23.66
C GLN A 57 -8.53 19.77 -24.34
N VAL A 58 -7.89 18.75 -23.79
CA VAL A 58 -6.61 18.21 -24.28
C VAL A 58 -6.60 16.70 -24.18
N THR A 59 -5.86 16.03 -25.07
CA THR A 59 -5.46 14.64 -24.87
C THR A 59 -4.27 14.63 -23.93
N GLN A 60 -4.46 14.17 -22.70
CA GLN A 60 -3.40 14.20 -21.70
C GLN A 60 -2.42 13.02 -21.89
N LEU A 61 -1.18 13.34 -22.28
CA LEU A 61 -0.09 12.37 -22.45
C LEU A 61 1.02 12.51 -21.40
N GLU A 62 0.92 13.49 -20.50
CA GLU A 62 1.94 13.84 -19.50
C GLU A 62 1.68 13.22 -18.12
N ASN A 63 1.13 12.00 -18.07
CA ASN A 63 0.87 11.33 -16.78
C ASN A 63 2.16 11.00 -16.01
N GLY A 64 3.33 11.08 -16.65
CA GLY A 64 4.64 10.99 -15.99
C GLY A 64 5.07 12.24 -15.24
N ASN A 65 4.49 13.41 -15.55
CA ASN A 65 4.78 14.67 -14.85
C ASN A 65 3.85 14.87 -13.66
N TRP A 66 2.53 14.79 -13.89
CA TRP A 66 1.53 14.95 -12.84
C TRP A 66 0.39 13.95 -13.02
N VAL A 67 0.18 13.10 -12.00
CA VAL A 67 -0.83 12.05 -12.02
C VAL A 67 -2.13 12.54 -11.39
N MET A 68 -3.26 12.19 -12.02
CA MET A 68 -4.58 12.31 -11.41
C MET A 68 -4.89 11.09 -10.54
N MET A 69 -5.39 11.29 -9.32
CA MET A 69 -5.97 10.19 -8.54
C MET A 69 -7.26 9.70 -9.21
N ALA A 70 -7.39 8.38 -9.41
CA ALA A 70 -8.68 7.79 -9.78
C ALA A 70 -9.74 8.15 -8.73
N ARG A 71 -11.01 8.31 -9.15
CA ARG A 71 -12.16 8.63 -8.28
C ARG A 71 -12.19 7.86 -6.96
N PRO A 72 -12.05 6.52 -6.91
CA PRO A 72 -12.05 5.80 -5.64
C PRO A 72 -10.85 6.15 -4.74
N VAL A 73 -9.68 6.42 -5.31
CA VAL A 73 -8.47 6.81 -4.56
C VAL A 73 -8.62 8.22 -3.99
N LEU A 74 -9.16 9.16 -4.77
CA LEU A 74 -9.43 10.52 -4.31
C LEU A 74 -10.43 10.52 -3.15
N ALA A 75 -11.51 9.74 -3.26
CA ALA A 75 -12.53 9.61 -2.21
C ALA A 75 -11.95 9.01 -0.92
N GLU A 76 -11.11 7.97 -1.04
CA GLU A 76 -10.38 7.39 0.08
C GLU A 76 -9.46 8.41 0.75
N HIS A 77 -8.65 9.10 -0.04
CA HIS A 77 -7.71 10.11 0.43
C HIS A 77 -8.43 11.21 1.23
N GLN A 78 -9.53 11.75 0.67
CA GLN A 78 -10.34 12.76 1.35
C GLN A 78 -10.92 12.24 2.68
N ARG A 79 -11.41 10.99 2.71
CA ARG A 79 -11.92 10.39 3.94
C ARG A 79 -10.83 10.24 5.00
N GLN A 80 -9.65 9.76 4.63
CA GLN A 80 -8.53 9.62 5.55
C GLN A 80 -8.05 11.00 6.06
N GLN A 81 -8.00 11.99 5.18
CA GLN A 81 -7.64 13.35 5.56
C GLN A 81 -8.63 13.93 6.59
N ALA A 82 -9.93 13.72 6.38
CA ALA A 82 -10.96 14.12 7.34
C ALA A 82 -10.82 13.38 8.68
N ARG A 83 -10.54 12.07 8.65
CA ARG A 83 -10.30 11.27 9.85
C ARG A 83 -9.11 11.78 10.66
N VAL A 84 -7.97 12.01 10.02
CA VAL A 84 -6.77 12.54 10.67
C VAL A 84 -7.04 13.90 11.30
N ASN A 85 -7.79 14.76 10.60
CA ASN A 85 -8.17 16.08 11.11
C ASN A 85 -9.13 15.99 12.31
N ALA A 86 -10.07 15.05 12.31
CA ALA A 86 -11.03 14.85 13.40
C ALA A 86 -10.40 14.20 14.64
N GLU A 87 -9.57 13.18 14.45
CA GLU A 87 -8.97 12.40 15.54
C GLU A 87 -7.66 13.03 16.06
N THR A 88 -6.98 13.85 15.26
CA THR A 88 -5.74 14.55 15.60
C THR A 88 -4.68 13.64 16.28
N SER A 89 -4.21 14.03 17.46
CA SER A 89 -3.22 13.31 18.26
C SER A 89 -3.69 11.92 18.71
N PHE A 90 -5.01 11.68 18.78
CA PHE A 90 -5.53 10.36 19.13
C PHE A 90 -5.17 9.33 18.04
N TYR A 91 -5.45 9.66 16.78
CA TYR A 91 -5.06 8.84 15.63
C TYR A 91 -3.54 8.64 15.57
N ALA A 92 -2.80 9.74 15.67
CA ALA A 92 -1.34 9.72 15.55
C ALA A 92 -0.68 8.80 16.59
N ARG A 93 -1.21 8.76 17.82
CA ARG A 93 -0.63 7.97 18.92
C ARG A 93 -1.10 6.52 18.97
N ARG A 94 -2.28 6.20 18.42
CA ARG A 94 -2.90 4.88 18.61
C ARG A 94 -3.05 4.06 17.32
N SER A 95 -3.39 4.72 16.22
CA SER A 95 -3.84 4.04 15.00
C SER A 95 -2.82 4.16 13.87
N PHE A 96 -2.04 5.24 13.82
CA PHE A 96 -1.11 5.50 12.73
C PHE A 96 -0.07 4.38 12.53
N GLY A 97 0.59 3.92 13.60
CA GLY A 97 1.59 2.86 13.52
C GLY A 97 1.05 1.56 12.92
N PRO A 98 -0.04 0.99 13.48
CA PRO A 98 -0.71 -0.17 12.89
C PRO A 98 -1.18 0.03 11.45
N ASP A 99 -1.69 1.22 11.10
CA ASP A 99 -2.15 1.53 9.74
C ASP A 99 -0.98 1.57 8.74
N VAL A 100 0.15 2.20 9.11
CA VAL A 100 1.38 2.20 8.29
C VAL A 100 1.92 0.80 8.09
N LYS A 101 1.99 -0.02 9.15
CA LYS A 101 2.48 -1.40 9.07
C LYS A 101 1.69 -2.21 8.03
N ARG A 102 0.37 -2.08 8.04
CA ARG A 102 -0.50 -2.74 7.07
C ARG A 102 -0.23 -2.29 5.63
N VAL A 103 -0.06 -0.98 5.41
CA VAL A 103 0.26 -0.45 4.07
C VAL A 103 1.60 -1.00 3.59
N VAL A 104 2.63 -1.02 4.45
CA VAL A 104 3.95 -1.59 4.10
C VAL A 104 3.83 -3.07 3.72
N GLU A 105 3.09 -3.87 4.49
CA GLU A 105 2.84 -5.28 4.19
C GLU A 105 2.17 -5.47 2.82
N GLN A 106 1.19 -4.64 2.50
CA GLN A 106 0.50 -4.70 1.20
C GLN A 106 1.43 -4.31 0.04
N VAL A 107 2.24 -3.27 0.20
CA VAL A 107 3.17 -2.82 -0.85
C VAL A 107 4.26 -3.86 -1.06
N ALA A 108 4.85 -4.40 0.02
CA ALA A 108 5.85 -5.47 -0.07
C ALA A 108 5.31 -6.69 -0.81
N GLY A 109 4.08 -7.11 -0.48
CA GLY A 109 3.40 -8.21 -1.18
C GLY A 109 3.11 -7.91 -2.65
N LEU A 110 2.81 -6.66 -2.99
CA LEU A 110 2.56 -6.24 -4.38
C LEU A 110 3.84 -6.26 -5.23
N ILE A 111 4.97 -5.82 -4.68
CA ILE A 111 6.24 -5.74 -5.42
C ILE A 111 7.10 -7.00 -5.27
N GLY A 112 6.75 -7.90 -4.36
CA GLY A 112 7.43 -9.19 -4.16
C GLY A 112 8.74 -9.11 -3.37
N CYS A 113 8.85 -8.18 -2.41
CA CYS A 113 10.04 -8.04 -1.56
C CYS A 113 9.75 -8.36 -0.08
N GLY A 114 10.81 -8.51 0.72
CA GLY A 114 10.75 -8.61 2.18
C GLY A 114 10.30 -7.32 2.85
N LEU A 115 9.76 -7.43 4.07
CA LEU A 115 9.34 -6.25 4.86
C LEU A 115 10.53 -5.39 5.31
N ASP A 116 11.71 -5.98 5.41
CA ASP A 116 13.00 -5.36 5.71
C ASP A 116 13.71 -4.79 4.48
N GLU A 117 13.14 -5.01 3.28
CA GLU A 117 13.68 -4.53 2.00
C GLU A 117 12.95 -3.30 1.46
N ILE A 118 11.95 -2.78 2.19
CA ILE A 118 11.14 -1.63 1.76
C ILE A 118 10.99 -0.57 2.87
N THR A 119 11.02 0.68 2.45
CA THR A 119 10.60 1.81 3.28
C THR A 119 9.79 2.79 2.44
N LEU A 120 8.79 3.43 3.04
CA LEU A 120 7.98 4.45 2.38
C LEU A 120 8.51 5.84 2.74
N THR A 121 8.86 6.63 1.71
CA THR A 121 9.25 8.03 1.84
C THR A 121 8.15 8.94 1.29
N ARG A 122 8.24 10.26 1.50
CA ARG A 122 7.22 11.19 0.97
C ARG A 122 7.32 11.31 -0.56
N ASN A 123 8.50 11.11 -1.13
CA ASN A 123 8.77 11.21 -2.56
C ASN A 123 10.11 10.56 -2.94
N ALA A 124 10.36 10.46 -4.26
CA ALA A 124 11.58 9.88 -4.83
C ALA A 124 12.86 10.67 -4.49
N THR A 125 12.80 12.01 -4.44
CA THR A 125 13.95 12.85 -4.09
C THR A 125 14.42 12.59 -2.65
N GLU A 126 13.47 12.47 -1.71
CA GLU A 126 13.78 12.10 -0.33
C GLU A 126 14.38 10.69 -0.23
N ALA A 127 13.86 9.72 -0.98
CA ALA A 127 14.43 8.38 -1.03
C ALA A 127 15.87 8.39 -1.55
N LEU A 128 16.15 9.13 -2.62
CA LEU A 128 17.49 9.28 -3.18
C LEU A 128 18.43 9.94 -2.16
N LEU A 129 18.01 11.02 -1.51
CA LEU A 129 18.82 11.71 -0.50
C LEU A 129 19.11 10.82 0.71
N ALA A 130 18.14 10.02 1.16
CA ALA A 130 18.34 9.06 2.25
C ALA A 130 19.39 8.00 1.85
N ALA A 131 19.30 7.44 0.64
CA ALA A 131 20.26 6.47 0.13
C ALA A 131 21.67 7.06 0.02
N LEU A 132 21.82 8.26 -0.55
CA LEU A 132 23.12 8.93 -0.68
C LEU A 132 23.77 9.21 0.68
N ARG A 133 22.98 9.65 1.67
CA ARG A 133 23.49 9.91 3.02
C ARG A 133 23.99 8.65 3.71
N HIS A 134 23.38 7.50 3.44
CA HIS A 134 23.82 6.21 3.99
C HIS A 134 25.08 5.65 3.32
N MET A 135 25.35 5.99 2.06
CA MET A 135 26.56 5.53 1.36
C MET A 135 27.80 6.40 1.64
N ALA A 136 27.62 7.62 2.13
CA ALA A 136 28.69 8.58 2.37
C ALA A 136 29.30 8.50 3.78
N GLY A 137 28.82 7.60 4.64
CA GLY A 137 29.35 7.33 5.98
C GLY A 137 29.97 5.94 6.05
#